data_AF-A0A1J4VDD3-F1
#
_entry.id   AF-A0A1J4VDD3-F1
#
_cell.length_a   1.000
_cell.length_b   1.000
_cell.length_c   1.000
_cell.angle_alpha   90.00
_cell.angle_beta   90.00
_cell.angle_gamma   90.00
#
_symmetry.space_group_name_H-M   'P 1'
#
loop_
_entity.id
_entity.type
_entity.pdbx_description
1 polymer ?
#
loop_
_entity_poly.entity_id
_entity_poly.type
_entity_poly.pdbx_seq_one_letter_code
_entity_poly.pdbx_strand_id
1 'polypeptide(L)' 'MIVYKTFYKNYELKRSELLGVLVERRKDLRGMNHLESGMRWARSIFGSLVKDKQSIFVAPVNWEWKG' A
#
# COMPACT_ATOMS: atom_id res chain seq x y z
N MET A 1 -5.53 -10.20 10.46
CA MET A 1 -4.98 -8.83 10.46
C MET A 1 -3.83 -8.81 9.50
N ILE A 2 -3.80 -7.86 8.57
CA ILE A 2 -2.73 -7.75 7.58
C ILE A 2 -2.09 -6.39 7.75
N VAL A 3 -0.76 -6.37 7.77
CA VAL A 3 0.01 -5.15 7.89
C VAL A 3 0.67 -4.90 6.54
N TYR A 4 0.46 -3.71 5.99
CA TYR A 4 1.08 -3.29 4.74
C TYR A 4 2.05 -2.14 5.01
N LYS A 5 3.26 -2.23 4.47
CA LYS A 5 4.09 -1.04 4.25
C LYS A 5 3.58 -0.36 2.99
N THR A 6 3.32 0.94 3.10
CA THR A 6 2.80 1.76 2.00
C THR A 6 3.91 2.65 1.47
N PHE A 7 4.08 2.67 0.16
CA PHE A 7 5.14 3.40 -0.51
C PHE A 7 4.59 4.33 -1.59
N TYR A 8 5.34 5.40 -1.85
CA TYR A 8 5.17 6.30 -2.98
C TYR A 8 6.33 6.11 -3.94
N LYS A 9 6.05 5.90 -5.23
CA LYS A 9 7.09 5.89 -6.27
C LYS A 9 7.37 7.33 -6.71
N ASN A 10 8.48 7.89 -6.24
CA ASN A 10 8.97 9.18 -6.70
C ASN A 10 9.71 9.01 -8.03
N TYR A 11 9.02 9.32 -9.13
CA TYR A 11 9.59 9.21 -10.48
C TYR A 11 10.71 10.22 -10.75
N GLU A 12 10.67 11.40 -10.12
CA GLU A 12 11.70 12.44 -10.26
C GLU A 12 13.03 11.94 -9.66
N LEU A 13 12.97 11.29 -8.49
CA LEU A 13 14.14 10.77 -7.77
C LEU A 13 14.46 9.29 -8.06
N LYS A 14 13.69 8.65 -8.96
CA LYS A 14 13.79 7.22 -9.30
C LYS A 14 13.85 6.29 -8.07
N ARG A 15 13.16 6.64 -6.98
CA ARG A 15 13.17 5.87 -5.72
C ARG A 15 11.79 5.74 -5.12
N SER A 16 11.64 4.77 -4.24
CA SER A 16 10.42 4.57 -3.46
C SER A 16 10.58 5.17 -2.07
N GLU A 17 9.58 5.89 -1.60
CA GLU A 17 9.56 6.53 -0.28
C GLU A 17 8.47 5.90 0.59
N LEU A 18 8.78 5.58 1.84
CA LEU A 18 7.81 5.01 2.77
C LEU A 18 6.83 6.09 3.22
N LEU A 19 5.54 5.90 2.95
CA LEU A 19 4.47 6.79 3.42
C LEU A 19 3.99 6.42 4.82
N GLY A 20 4.03 5.14 5.16
CA GLY A 20 3.61 4.65 6.47
C GLY A 20 3.17 3.19 6.46
N VAL A 21 2.50 2.80 7.54
CA VAL A 21 1.98 1.45 7.74
C VAL A 21 0.45 1.48 7.74
N LEU A 22 -0.15 0.61 6.93
CA LEU A 22 -1.59 0.39 6.88
C LEU A 22 -1.91 -0.94 7.57
N VAL A 23 -2.79 -0.92 8.56
CA VAL A 23 -3.25 -2.13 9.26
C VAL A 23 -4.69 -2.45 8.84
N GLU A 24 -4.85 -3.51 8.05
CA GLU A 24 -6.16 -4.03 7.66
C GLU A 24 -6.67 -5.03 8.70
N ARG A 25 -7.75 -4.63 9.39
CA ARG A 25 -8.40 -5.43 10.44
C ARG A 25 -9.65 -6.18 9.95
N ARG A 26 -10.15 -5.86 8.75
CA ARG A 26 -11.35 -6.52 8.21
C ARG A 26 -11.06 -7.99 7.92
N LYS A 27 -11.97 -8.86 8.34
CA LYS A 27 -11.95 -10.30 8.03
C LYS A 27 -12.50 -10.59 6.63
N ASP A 28 -13.45 -9.77 6.19
CA ASP A 28 -14.05 -9.83 4.87
C ASP A 28 -13.57 -8.66 4.01
N LEU A 29 -12.95 -9.00 2.88
CA LEU A 29 -12.45 -8.04 1.90
C LEU A 29 -13.48 -7.71 0.79
N ARG A 30 -14.73 -8.16 0.95
CA ARG A 30 -15.83 -7.96 -0.01
C ARG A 30 -15.48 -8.49 -1.40
N GLY A 31 -14.85 -9.67 -1.44
CA GLY A 31 -14.41 -10.32 -2.68
C GLY A 31 -13.11 -9.76 -3.30
N MET A 32 -12.48 -8.72 -2.74
CA MET A 32 -11.16 -8.25 -3.18
C MET A 32 -10.04 -9.12 -2.61
N ASN A 33 -8.94 -9.26 -3.34
CA ASN A 33 -7.74 -9.87 -2.78
C ASN A 33 -7.02 -8.90 -1.82
N HIS A 34 -6.07 -9.43 -1.04
CA HIS A 34 -5.33 -8.66 -0.05
C HIS A 34 -4.59 -7.46 -0.67
N LEU A 35 -4.03 -7.59 -1.87
CA LEU A 35 -3.26 -6.53 -2.52
C LEU A 35 -4.18 -5.42 -3.02
N GLU A 36 -5.29 -5.77 -3.68
CA GLU A 36 -6.29 -4.82 -4.17
C GLU A 36 -6.90 -4.00 -3.04
N SER A 37 -7.31 -4.67 -1.96
CA SER A 37 -7.83 -4.00 -0.78
C SER A 37 -6.77 -3.06 -0.18
N GLY A 38 -5.53 -3.55 -0.02
CA GLY A 38 -4.42 -2.75 0.50
C GLY A 38 -4.14 -1.51 -0.34
N MET A 39 -4.06 -1.63 -1.67
CA MET A 39 -3.87 -0.51 -2.59
C MET A 39 -5.02 0.50 -2.51
N ARG A 40 -6.27 0.03 -2.46
CA ARG A 40 -7.45 0.90 -2.36
C ARG A 40 -7.41 1.75 -1.10
N TRP A 41 -7.12 1.14 0.06
CA TRP A 41 -7.03 1.87 1.32
C TRP A 41 -5.81 2.77 1.40
N ALA A 42 -4.65 2.31 0.90
CA ALA A 42 -3.44 3.12 0.85
C ALA A 42 -3.67 4.41 0.05
N ARG A 43 -4.33 4.32 -1.11
CA ARG A 43 -4.70 5.49 -1.93
C ARG A 43 -5.71 6.39 -1.25
N SER A 44 -6.64 5.81 -0.48
CA SER A 44 -7.64 6.57 0.27
C SER A 44 -7.01 7.37 1.43
N ILE A 45 -6.06 6.77 2.15
CA ILE A 45 -5.47 7.35 3.37
C ILE A 45 -4.29 8.27 3.05
N PHE A 46 -3.37 7.82 2.20
CA PHE A 46 -2.13 8.54 1.90
C PHE A 46 -2.19 9.34 0.60
N GLY A 47 -3.27 9.24 -0.17
CA GLY A 47 -3.37 9.88 -1.48
C GLY A 47 -3.31 11.41 -1.44
N SER A 48 -3.61 12.05 -0.31
CA SER A 48 -3.46 13.50 -0.14
C SER A 48 -2.01 13.93 0.09
N LEU A 49 -1.11 13.00 0.44
CA LEU A 49 0.30 13.29 0.74
C LEU A 49 1.20 13.29 -0.50
N VAL A 50 0.67 12.89 -1.66
CA VAL A 50 1.45 12.68 -2.88
C VAL A 50 0.79 13.38 -4.07
N LYS A 51 1.61 13.78 -5.05
CA LYS A 51 1.13 14.40 -6.30
C LYS A 51 0.25 13.46 -7.12
N ASP A 52 0.61 12.17 -7.19
CA ASP A 52 -0.11 11.14 -7.95
C ASP A 52 -0.46 9.95 -7.06
N LYS A 53 -1.76 9.72 -6.84
CA LYS A 53 -2.26 8.60 -6.02
C LYS A 53 -1.99 7.25 -6.67
N GLN A 54 -1.88 7.16 -8.00
CA GLN A 54 -1.66 5.89 -8.69
C GLN A 54 -0.26 5.33 -8.46
N SER A 55 0.71 6.22 -8.20
CA SER A 55 2.08 5.86 -7.81
C SER A 55 2.20 5.26 -6.39
N ILE A 56 1.12 5.21 -5.61
CA ILE A 56 1.08 4.54 -4.31
C ILE A 56 0.95 3.02 -4.51
N PHE A 57 1.80 2.26 -3.83
CA PHE A 57 1.74 0.80 -3.79
C PHE A 57 1.98 0.27 -2.37
N VAL A 58 1.61 -0.99 -2.14
CA VAL A 58 1.69 -1.63 -0.83
C VAL A 58 2.47 -2.94 -0.90
N ALA A 59 3.18 -3.26 0.18
CA ALA A 59 3.81 -4.57 0.39
C ALA A 59 3.35 -5.15 1.74
N PRO A 60 2.81 -6.37 1.79
CA PRO A 60 2.46 -7.00 3.06
C PRO A 60 3.74 -7.28 3.87
N VAL A 61 3.75 -6.92 5.15
CA VAL A 61 4.92 -7.05 6.04
C VAL A 61 5.30 -8.51 6.29
N ASN A 62 4.31 -9.41 6.29
CA ASN A 62 4.50 -10.83 6.53
C ASN A 62 4.65 -11.64 5.23
N TRP A 63 4.79 -10.97 4.08
CA TRP A 63 5.04 -11.65 2.81
C TRP A 63 6.55 -11.85 2.68
N GLU A 64 7.03 -13.05 3.00
CA GLU A 64 8.36 -13.47 2.61
C GLU A 64 8.41 -13.48 1.07
N TRP A 65 9.19 -12.57 0.50
CA TRP A 65 9.50 -12.60 -0.92
C TRP A 65 10.38 -13.83 -1.17
N LYS A 66 9.76 -14.96 -1.52
CA LYS A 66 10.48 -16.11 -2.08
C LYS A 66 10.81 -15.77 -3.53
N GLY A 67 11.92 -15.07 -3.71
CA GLY A 67 12.60 -14.95 -5.00
C GLY A 67 13.18 -16.29 -5.43
#